data_AF-A0A970JDG2-F1
#
_entry.id   AF-A0A970JDG2-F1
#
_cell.length_a   1.000
_cell.length_b   1.000
_cell.length_c   1.000
_cell.angle_alpha   90.00
_cell.angle_beta   90.00
_cell.angle_gamma   90.00
#
_symmetry.space_group_name_H-M   'P 1'
#
loop_
_entity.id
_entity.type
_entity.pdbx_description
1 polymer ?
#
loop_
_entity_poly.entity_id
_entity_poly.type
_entity_poly.pdbx_seq_one_letter_code
_entity_poly.pdbx_strand_id
1 'polypeptide(L)'
;MDDTDKGQISGAINWVNFTIEIPKGEHKVRWEYAKNSSNSQYEDRAYLKNVSVYDAQIVNIRLNGFYGFFNILEGNLFTNIAKKGEKIVLSATPNPGCEFYAWTDEAGNILSFDEVYEFTVGDEEINIVCVFFDKSYYDISWFENPGEYRGESKEFPYLIRDKYDFKGLMNLVNGTATGYTQAVDFSGKFIRLENDIDLTDYIWTPIGINDSSKFAGTFDGNNKTIKNVTFDGISEFKGVFGIVCGTIKN
;
A
#
# COMPACT_ATOMS: atom_id res chain seq x y z
N MET A 1 9.20 19.30 -33.09
CA MET A 1 9.70 17.94 -33.37
C MET A 1 9.02 17.47 -34.64
N ASP A 2 9.78 17.06 -35.65
CA ASP A 2 9.28 16.68 -36.98
C ASP A 2 8.26 17.69 -37.53
N ASP A 3 8.69 18.95 -37.53
CA ASP A 3 7.93 20.12 -37.98
C ASP A 3 6.60 20.38 -37.23
N THR A 4 6.31 19.61 -36.17
CA THR A 4 5.20 19.87 -35.24
C THR A 4 5.68 20.66 -34.03
N ASP A 5 5.01 21.76 -33.71
CA ASP A 5 5.29 22.53 -32.49
C ASP A 5 5.00 21.68 -31.25
N LYS A 6 5.91 21.73 -30.27
CA LYS A 6 5.76 21.04 -28.98
C LYS A 6 5.60 22.01 -27.83
N GLY A 7 5.83 23.31 -28.05
CA GLY A 7 5.65 24.35 -27.07
C GLY A 7 6.44 25.61 -27.39
N GLN A 8 5.94 26.73 -26.90
CA GLN A 8 6.45 28.06 -27.17
C GLN A 8 6.47 28.92 -25.89
N ILE A 9 7.40 29.85 -25.85
CA ILE A 9 7.49 30.90 -24.82
C ILE A 9 7.72 32.25 -25.50
N SER A 10 7.21 33.32 -24.92
CA SER A 10 7.36 34.68 -25.46
C SER A 10 7.44 35.72 -24.35
N GLY A 11 8.04 36.88 -24.67
CA GLY A 11 8.24 37.97 -23.73
C GLY A 11 9.39 37.77 -22.75
N ALA A 12 9.54 38.72 -21.83
CA ALA A 12 10.53 38.66 -20.76
C ALA A 12 10.04 37.74 -19.65
N ILE A 13 10.46 36.47 -19.68
CA ILE A 13 10.12 35.47 -18.68
C ILE A 13 11.37 34.92 -17.99
N ASN A 14 11.17 34.38 -16.78
CA ASN A 14 12.20 33.63 -16.07
C ASN A 14 12.48 32.28 -16.76
N TRP A 15 13.53 31.58 -16.32
CA TRP A 15 13.85 30.23 -16.80
C TRP A 15 12.66 29.27 -16.69
N VAL A 16 12.38 28.55 -17.77
CA VAL A 16 11.35 27.51 -17.86
C VAL A 16 12.02 26.21 -18.28
N ASN A 17 11.72 25.12 -17.57
CA ASN A 17 12.14 23.78 -17.98
C ASN A 17 11.20 23.26 -19.06
N PHE A 18 11.79 22.64 -20.08
CA PHE A 18 11.05 22.10 -21.21
C PHE A 18 11.51 20.67 -21.49
N THR A 19 10.57 19.74 -21.51
CA THR A 19 10.82 18.31 -21.76
C THR A 19 9.94 17.88 -22.92
N ILE A 20 10.52 17.16 -23.87
CA ILE A 20 9.78 16.52 -24.96
C ILE A 20 10.10 15.03 -24.97
N GLU A 21 9.08 14.21 -25.12
CA GLU A 21 9.25 12.79 -25.39
C GLU A 21 9.65 12.60 -26.85
N ILE A 22 10.71 11.83 -27.08
CA ILE A 22 11.17 11.45 -28.41
C ILE A 22 10.85 9.96 -28.58
N PRO A 23 9.83 9.60 -29.39
CA PRO A 23 9.50 8.21 -29.64
C PRO A 23 10.66 7.44 -30.28
N LYS A 24 10.55 6.12 -30.28
CA LYS A 24 11.52 5.27 -30.98
C LYS A 24 11.51 5.58 -32.48
N GLY A 25 12.64 6.03 -33.01
CA GLY A 25 12.79 6.35 -34.42
C GLY A 25 13.82 7.44 -34.65
N GLU A 26 13.96 7.86 -35.91
CA GLU A 26 14.72 9.05 -36.27
C GLU A 26 13.80 10.27 -36.18
N HIS A 27 14.17 11.25 -35.37
CA HIS A 27 13.40 12.46 -35.13
C HIS A 27 14.27 13.71 -35.26
N LYS A 28 13.69 14.79 -35.80
CA LYS A 28 14.33 16.11 -35.85
C LYS A 28 13.74 17.00 -34.77
N VAL A 29 14.58 17.36 -33.80
CA VAL A 29 14.25 18.36 -32.77
C VAL A 29 14.90 19.68 -33.13
N ARG A 30 14.11 20.75 -33.14
CA ARG A 30 14.57 22.11 -33.43
C ARG A 30 14.06 23.03 -32.32
N TRP A 31 14.94 23.90 -31.85
CA TRP A 31 14.56 25.07 -31.06
C TRP A 31 14.73 26.31 -31.93
N GLU A 32 13.69 27.15 -31.98
CA GLU A 32 13.67 28.35 -32.80
C GLU A 32 13.41 29.58 -31.92
N TYR A 33 14.14 30.65 -32.20
CA TYR A 33 13.92 31.96 -31.61
C TYR A 33 13.47 32.93 -32.70
N ALA A 34 12.32 33.57 -32.49
CA ALA A 34 11.77 34.58 -33.41
C ALA A 34 11.66 35.94 -32.70
N LYS A 35 12.21 36.98 -33.33
CA LYS A 35 12.13 38.37 -32.88
C LYS A 35 11.11 39.13 -33.73
N ASN A 36 10.38 40.07 -33.13
CA ASN A 36 9.54 41.03 -33.86
C ASN A 36 10.37 42.22 -34.40
N SER A 37 9.82 42.98 -35.36
CA SER A 37 10.56 44.04 -36.08
C SER A 37 10.72 45.37 -35.31
N SER A 38 10.47 45.41 -34.00
CA SER A 38 10.62 46.63 -33.20
C SER A 38 12.08 46.94 -32.84
N ASN A 39 12.43 48.23 -32.86
CA ASN A 39 13.78 48.79 -32.69
C ASN A 39 14.38 48.64 -31.27
N SER A 40 14.51 47.42 -30.75
CA SER A 40 15.33 47.11 -29.57
C SER A 40 16.65 46.50 -30.05
N GLN A 41 17.61 47.34 -30.43
CA GLN A 41 18.93 46.84 -30.83
C GLN A 41 19.64 46.26 -29.60
N TYR A 42 20.12 45.00 -29.72
CA TYR A 42 20.94 44.27 -28.74
C TYR A 42 20.28 43.75 -27.44
N GLU A 43 18.97 43.95 -27.25
CA GLU A 43 18.27 43.55 -26.02
C GLU A 43 17.61 42.17 -26.09
N ASP A 44 17.05 41.80 -27.25
CA ASP A 44 16.27 40.57 -27.35
C ASP A 44 17.18 39.34 -27.50
N ARG A 45 17.14 38.47 -26.49
CA ARG A 45 17.98 37.28 -26.40
C ARG A 45 17.14 36.13 -25.85
N ALA A 46 17.43 34.93 -26.32
CA ALA A 46 16.90 33.70 -25.74
C ALA A 46 18.06 32.71 -25.57
N TYR A 47 18.02 31.94 -24.49
CA TYR A 47 19.11 31.06 -24.10
C TYR A 47 18.57 29.68 -23.77
N LEU A 48 19.28 28.65 -24.21
CA LEU A 48 19.13 27.30 -23.67
C LEU A 48 20.27 27.03 -22.70
N LYS A 49 19.94 26.26 -21.67
CA LYS A 49 20.91 25.73 -20.71
C LYS A 49 20.50 24.29 -20.38
N ASN A 50 21.49 23.45 -20.05
CA ASN A 50 21.28 22.07 -19.60
C ASN A 50 20.51 21.19 -20.60
N VAL A 51 20.81 21.33 -21.90
CA VAL A 51 20.21 20.47 -22.93
C VAL A 51 20.80 19.08 -22.84
N SER A 52 19.94 18.07 -22.69
CA SER A 52 20.35 16.67 -22.66
C SER A 52 19.34 15.80 -23.40
N VAL A 53 19.83 14.70 -23.97
CA VAL A 53 19.03 13.64 -24.58
C VAL A 53 19.50 12.34 -23.93
N TYR A 54 18.56 11.54 -23.47
CA TYR A 54 18.85 10.31 -22.76
C TYR A 54 17.72 9.31 -22.96
N ASP A 55 18.06 8.03 -22.92
CA ASP A 55 17.07 6.96 -22.83
C ASP A 55 16.35 7.08 -21.49
N ALA A 56 15.03 6.94 -21.52
CA ALA A 56 14.18 7.10 -20.36
C ALA A 56 13.06 6.07 -20.38
N GLN A 57 12.51 5.79 -19.21
CA GLN A 57 11.42 4.84 -19.03
C GLN A 57 10.34 5.42 -18.13
N ILE A 58 9.11 4.95 -18.34
CA ILE A 58 7.97 5.31 -17.51
C ILE A 58 8.10 4.58 -16.17
N VAL A 59 7.93 5.34 -15.09
CA VAL A 59 7.91 4.88 -13.71
C VAL A 59 6.67 5.44 -13.04
N ASN A 60 5.64 4.62 -12.91
CA ASN A 60 4.40 4.97 -12.24
C ASN A 60 4.44 4.46 -10.81
N ILE A 61 4.23 5.37 -9.86
CA ILE A 61 4.12 5.06 -8.44
C ILE A 61 2.76 5.54 -7.97
N ARG A 62 1.99 4.65 -7.35
CA ARG A 62 0.68 4.98 -6.77
C ARG A 62 0.53 4.47 -5.36
N LEU A 63 -0.45 5.03 -4.65
CA LEU A 63 -0.90 4.54 -3.36
C LEU A 63 -2.09 3.60 -3.56
N ASN A 64 -2.25 2.59 -2.70
CA ASN A 64 -3.46 1.77 -2.66
C ASN A 64 -4.69 2.50 -2.05
N GLY A 65 -4.48 3.67 -1.45
CA GLY A 65 -5.52 4.51 -0.87
C GLY A 65 -4.95 5.70 -0.09
N PHE A 66 -5.80 6.42 0.65
CA PHE A 66 -5.43 7.61 1.43
C PHE A 66 -4.92 7.27 2.84
N TYR A 67 -4.02 6.30 2.96
CA TYR A 67 -3.54 5.75 4.24
C TYR A 67 -2.10 6.17 4.59
N GLY A 68 -1.46 6.90 3.70
CA GLY A 68 -0.09 7.37 3.86
C GLY A 68 0.33 8.14 2.62
N PHE A 69 1.62 8.42 2.53
CA PHE A 69 2.24 9.01 1.36
C PHE A 69 3.60 8.36 1.12
N PHE A 70 4.10 8.49 -0.11
CA PHE A 70 5.47 8.16 -0.43
C PHE A 70 6.26 9.43 -0.71
N ASN A 71 7.57 9.37 -0.48
CA ASN A 71 8.52 10.40 -0.88
C ASN A 71 9.59 9.79 -1.78
N ILE A 72 10.13 10.60 -2.67
CA ILE A 72 11.32 10.27 -3.45
C ILE A 72 12.50 10.88 -2.68
N LEU A 73 13.31 10.02 -2.05
CA LEU A 73 14.49 10.44 -1.29
C LEU A 73 15.68 10.71 -2.20
N GLU A 74 15.82 9.94 -3.28
CA GLU A 74 16.89 10.06 -4.27
C GLU A 74 16.35 9.72 -5.66
N GLY A 75 16.94 10.34 -6.69
CA GLY A 75 16.61 10.10 -8.09
C GLY A 75 15.70 11.17 -8.69
N ASN A 76 15.82 11.35 -10.00
CA ASN A 76 14.98 12.30 -10.73
C ASN A 76 13.81 11.60 -11.44
N LEU A 77 12.60 11.84 -10.92
CA LEU A 77 11.34 11.41 -11.53
C LEU A 77 10.50 12.62 -11.91
N PHE A 78 10.64 13.08 -13.15
CA PHE A 78 9.89 14.22 -13.66
C PHE A 78 8.71 13.69 -14.48
N THR A 79 7.47 14.05 -14.11
CA THR A 79 6.26 13.64 -14.84
C THR A 79 6.18 12.13 -15.11
N ASN A 80 6.51 11.29 -14.11
CA ASN A 80 6.57 9.82 -14.20
C ASN A 80 7.61 9.26 -15.20
N ILE A 81 8.58 10.07 -15.62
CA ILE A 81 9.65 9.65 -16.53
C ILE A 81 10.98 9.76 -15.78
N ALA A 82 11.78 8.69 -15.85
CA ALA A 82 13.11 8.65 -15.29
C ALA A 82 14.12 8.14 -16.32
N LYS A 83 15.35 8.64 -16.23
CA LYS A 83 16.43 8.23 -17.12
C LYS A 83 16.78 6.75 -16.89
N LYS A 84 17.06 6.01 -17.95
CA LYS A 84 17.58 4.64 -17.84
C LYS A 84 18.91 4.62 -17.08
N GLY A 85 19.03 3.71 -16.12
CA GLY A 85 20.17 3.60 -15.21
C GLY A 85 20.14 4.60 -14.04
N GLU A 86 19.13 5.47 -13.95
CA GLU A 86 18.89 6.30 -12.77
C GLU A 86 18.54 5.41 -11.59
N LYS A 87 19.12 5.70 -10.43
CA LYS A 87 18.76 5.08 -9.16
C LYS A 87 17.65 5.89 -8.52
N ILE A 88 16.55 5.23 -8.14
CA ILE A 88 15.43 5.85 -7.44
C ILE A 88 15.33 5.22 -6.05
N VAL A 89 15.25 6.06 -5.03
CA VAL A 89 15.04 5.65 -3.64
C VAL A 89 13.73 6.25 -3.17
N LEU A 90 12.78 5.39 -2.81
CA LEU A 90 11.48 5.75 -2.27
C LEU A 90 11.43 5.52 -0.77
N SER A 91 10.61 6.29 -0.07
CA SER A 91 10.22 6.01 1.32
C SER A 91 8.71 6.02 1.45
N ALA A 92 8.16 5.05 2.18
CA ALA A 92 6.78 5.02 2.61
C ALA A 92 6.64 5.71 3.97
N THR A 93 5.60 6.52 4.15
CA THR A 93 5.27 7.14 5.43
C THR A 93 3.78 6.94 5.71
N PRO A 94 3.41 6.04 6.64
CA PRO A 94 2.02 5.83 7.02
C PRO A 94 1.45 7.07 7.71
N ASN A 95 0.17 7.36 7.47
CA ASN A 95 -0.56 8.31 8.30
C ASN A 95 -0.72 7.77 9.74
N PRO A 96 -0.96 8.62 10.76
CA PRO A 96 -1.28 8.14 12.10
C PRO A 96 -2.43 7.13 12.08
N GLY A 97 -2.22 6.00 12.76
CA GLY A 97 -3.21 4.92 12.75
C GLY A 97 -3.20 4.09 11.47
N CYS A 98 -2.22 4.23 10.57
CA CYS A 98 -1.97 3.32 9.45
C CYS A 98 -0.61 2.62 9.61
N GLU A 99 -0.36 1.59 8.83
CA GLU A 99 0.86 0.80 8.79
C GLU A 99 1.25 0.60 7.32
N PHE A 100 2.54 0.71 7.02
CA PHE A 100 3.07 0.32 5.73
C PHE A 100 3.10 -1.22 5.66
N TYR A 101 2.64 -1.79 4.56
CA TYR A 101 2.65 -3.23 4.36
C TYR A 101 3.81 -3.67 3.48
N ALA A 102 3.84 -3.17 2.25
CA ALA A 102 4.82 -3.51 1.25
C ALA A 102 4.77 -2.56 0.06
N TRP A 103 5.85 -2.55 -0.70
CA TRP A 103 5.86 -2.15 -2.10
C TRP A 103 5.48 -3.35 -2.95
N THR A 104 4.52 -3.21 -3.86
CA THR A 104 4.11 -4.27 -4.78
C THR A 104 4.13 -3.81 -6.23
N ASP A 105 4.09 -4.75 -7.17
CA ASP A 105 3.69 -4.45 -8.54
C ASP A 105 2.16 -4.28 -8.65
N GLU A 106 1.64 -4.09 -9.87
CA GLU A 106 0.20 -3.97 -10.11
C GLU A 106 -0.58 -5.27 -9.87
N ALA A 107 0.06 -6.43 -10.02
CA ALA A 107 -0.55 -7.73 -9.79
C ALA A 107 -0.57 -8.10 -8.29
N GLY A 108 0.04 -7.27 -7.44
CA GLY A 108 0.13 -7.50 -5.99
C GLY A 108 1.34 -8.36 -5.59
N ASN A 109 2.26 -8.66 -6.50
CA ASN A 109 3.49 -9.35 -6.14
C ASN A 109 4.39 -8.41 -5.34
N ILE A 110 5.01 -8.94 -4.29
CA ILE A 110 5.79 -8.15 -3.34
C ILE A 110 7.16 -7.82 -3.96
N LEU A 111 7.48 -6.52 -4.00
CA LEU A 111 8.79 -5.99 -4.41
C LEU A 111 9.71 -5.76 -3.21
N SER A 112 9.16 -5.21 -2.11
CA SER A 112 9.92 -4.98 -0.87
C SER A 112 9.00 -4.85 0.34
N PHE A 113 9.45 -5.35 1.48
CA PHE A 113 8.85 -5.11 2.80
C PHE A 113 9.50 -3.94 3.57
N ASP A 114 10.59 -3.39 3.03
CA ASP A 114 11.26 -2.26 3.65
C ASP A 114 10.54 -0.96 3.31
N GLU A 115 10.33 -0.10 4.31
CA GLU A 115 9.72 1.22 4.12
C GLU A 115 10.53 2.07 3.12
N VAL A 116 11.84 1.84 3.06
CA VAL A 116 12.74 2.42 2.06
C VAL A 116 12.99 1.39 0.97
N TYR A 117 12.58 1.72 -0.26
CA TYR A 117 12.75 0.86 -1.43
C TYR A 117 13.63 1.52 -2.48
N GLU A 118 14.69 0.82 -2.86
CA GLU A 118 15.65 1.27 -3.88
C GLU A 118 15.54 0.39 -5.12
N PHE A 119 15.51 1.01 -6.30
CA PHE A 119 15.60 0.32 -7.58
C PHE A 119 16.34 1.17 -8.62
N THR A 120 16.79 0.51 -9.69
CA THR A 120 17.42 1.16 -10.85
C THR A 120 16.49 1.06 -12.05
N VAL A 121 16.32 2.17 -12.78
CA VAL A 121 15.46 2.22 -13.97
C VAL A 121 16.06 1.36 -15.09
N GLY A 122 15.35 0.32 -15.48
CA GLY A 122 15.75 -0.64 -16.51
C GLY A 122 15.23 -0.29 -17.90
N ASP A 123 14.98 -1.35 -18.69
CA ASP A 123 14.45 -1.28 -20.05
C ASP A 123 12.92 -1.37 -20.13
N GLU A 124 12.26 -1.71 -19.03
CA GLU A 124 10.83 -1.96 -18.98
C GLU A 124 10.11 -0.91 -18.12
N GLU A 125 8.85 -0.64 -18.45
CA GLU A 125 7.98 0.21 -17.65
C GLU A 125 7.84 -0.34 -16.23
N ILE A 126 7.97 0.56 -15.25
CA ILE A 126 7.93 0.22 -13.83
C ILE A 126 6.61 0.72 -13.26
N ASN A 127 5.80 -0.19 -12.74
CA ASN A 127 4.55 0.12 -12.06
C ASN A 127 4.62 -0.37 -10.62
N ILE A 128 4.64 0.55 -9.67
CA ILE A 128 4.79 0.29 -8.23
C ILE A 128 3.57 0.79 -7.48
N VAL A 129 3.08 -0.03 -6.55
CA VAL A 129 2.04 0.33 -5.59
C VAL A 129 2.65 0.35 -4.20
N CYS A 130 2.55 1.50 -3.52
CA CYS A 130 2.84 1.61 -2.11
C CYS A 130 1.59 1.21 -1.32
N VAL A 131 1.66 0.10 -0.61
CA VAL A 131 0.51 -0.50 0.08
C VAL A 131 0.59 -0.15 1.57
N PHE A 132 -0.45 0.51 2.04
CA PHE A 132 -0.69 0.79 3.45
C PHE A 132 -2.01 0.16 3.89
N PHE A 133 -2.15 -0.09 5.19
CA PHE A 133 -3.44 -0.44 5.80
C PHE A 133 -3.69 0.43 7.02
N ASP A 134 -4.96 0.67 7.32
CA ASP A 134 -5.35 1.21 8.61
C ASP A 134 -4.93 0.21 9.72
N LYS A 135 -4.34 0.66 10.83
CA LYS A 135 -4.02 -0.20 12.00
C LYS A 135 -5.28 -0.78 12.62
N SER A 136 -6.46 -0.20 12.37
CA SER A 136 -7.75 -0.81 12.69
C SER A 136 -8.18 -1.86 11.68
N TYR A 137 -7.54 -1.97 10.52
CA TYR A 137 -7.87 -2.94 9.47
C TYR A 137 -7.89 -4.37 9.98
N TYR A 138 -8.93 -5.09 9.59
CA TYR A 138 -9.11 -6.51 9.83
C TYR A 138 -9.74 -7.12 8.59
N ASP A 139 -9.55 -8.42 8.39
CA ASP A 139 -10.16 -9.16 7.30
C ASP A 139 -11.23 -10.12 7.84
N ILE A 140 -12.41 -10.08 7.24
CA ILE A 140 -13.52 -11.02 7.46
C ILE A 140 -13.92 -11.75 6.17
N SER A 141 -13.15 -11.61 5.09
CA SER A 141 -13.40 -12.28 3.81
C SER A 141 -13.43 -13.81 3.98
N TRP A 142 -12.63 -14.35 4.91
CA TRP A 142 -12.65 -15.75 5.29
C TRP A 142 -13.98 -16.21 5.91
N PHE A 143 -14.76 -15.29 6.49
CA PHE A 143 -16.08 -15.55 7.05
C PHE A 143 -17.20 -15.33 6.03
N GLU A 144 -17.10 -14.26 5.23
CA GLU A 144 -18.12 -13.89 4.24
C GLU A 144 -18.07 -14.75 2.98
N ASN A 145 -16.86 -15.08 2.52
CA ASN A 145 -16.58 -15.84 1.31
C ASN A 145 -15.63 -17.02 1.59
N PRO A 146 -16.00 -17.96 2.49
CA PRO A 146 -15.11 -19.02 2.98
C PRO A 146 -14.74 -20.10 1.94
N GLY A 147 -15.45 -20.16 0.81
CA GLY A 147 -15.38 -21.30 -0.11
C GLY A 147 -15.79 -22.61 0.59
N GLU A 148 -14.93 -23.63 0.53
CA GLU A 148 -15.18 -24.91 1.21
C GLU A 148 -14.95 -24.86 2.73
N TYR A 149 -14.17 -23.90 3.22
CA TYR A 149 -13.73 -23.74 4.62
C TYR A 149 -14.72 -22.92 5.46
N ARG A 150 -15.99 -23.36 5.46
CA ARG A 150 -17.14 -22.64 6.04
C ARG A 150 -17.46 -22.98 7.51
N GLY A 151 -16.49 -23.55 8.22
CA GLY A 151 -16.59 -23.82 9.65
C GLY A 151 -17.53 -24.96 10.04
N GLU A 152 -17.93 -25.84 9.12
CA GLU A 152 -18.93 -26.89 9.39
C GLU A 152 -18.35 -28.13 10.10
N SER A 153 -17.03 -28.33 10.03
CA SER A 153 -16.35 -29.45 10.71
C SER A 153 -14.87 -29.14 10.95
N LYS A 154 -14.17 -30.04 11.66
CA LYS A 154 -12.71 -29.95 11.85
C LYS A 154 -11.91 -30.12 10.54
N GLU A 155 -12.48 -30.77 9.53
CA GLU A 155 -11.90 -30.91 8.18
C GLU A 155 -12.15 -29.67 7.31
N PHE A 156 -13.27 -28.99 7.51
CA PHE A 156 -13.63 -27.76 6.82
C PHE A 156 -13.84 -26.58 7.80
N PRO A 157 -12.83 -26.23 8.62
CA PRO A 157 -12.93 -25.13 9.56
C PRO A 157 -12.82 -23.80 8.81
N TYR A 158 -13.23 -22.70 9.43
CA TYR A 158 -12.73 -21.38 9.03
C TYR A 158 -11.23 -21.29 9.28
N LEU A 159 -10.49 -20.70 8.35
CA LEU A 159 -9.03 -20.64 8.40
C LEU A 159 -8.57 -19.21 8.72
N ILE A 160 -7.80 -19.07 9.79
CA ILE A 160 -7.13 -17.83 10.20
C ILE A 160 -5.66 -17.92 9.80
N ARG A 161 -5.22 -17.07 8.89
CA ARG A 161 -3.89 -17.15 8.25
C ARG A 161 -2.93 -16.07 8.69
N ASP A 162 -3.43 -14.92 9.14
CA ASP A 162 -2.62 -13.79 9.55
C ASP A 162 -3.26 -12.95 10.67
N LYS A 163 -2.58 -11.85 11.05
CA LYS A 163 -3.04 -10.93 12.10
C LYS A 163 -4.37 -10.26 11.76
N TYR A 164 -4.68 -10.04 10.48
CA TYR A 164 -5.89 -9.36 10.03
C TYR A 164 -7.10 -10.28 10.08
N ASP A 165 -6.95 -11.54 9.68
CA ASP A 165 -7.97 -12.59 9.88
C ASP A 165 -8.31 -12.72 11.37
N PHE A 166 -7.28 -12.75 12.23
CA PHE A 166 -7.46 -12.93 13.66
C PHE A 166 -8.14 -11.71 14.32
N LYS A 167 -7.81 -10.49 13.89
CA LYS A 167 -8.56 -9.29 14.26
C LYS A 167 -9.99 -9.31 13.72
N GLY A 168 -10.23 -9.91 12.56
CA GLY A 168 -11.57 -10.09 12.00
C GLY A 168 -12.43 -10.94 12.91
N LEU A 169 -11.89 -12.06 13.40
CA LEU A 169 -12.54 -12.91 14.39
C LEU A 169 -12.92 -12.13 15.65
N MET A 170 -11.98 -11.34 16.19
CA MET A 170 -12.25 -10.47 17.33
C MET A 170 -13.38 -9.48 17.06
N ASN A 171 -13.37 -8.80 15.91
CA ASN A 171 -14.41 -7.83 15.56
C ASN A 171 -15.78 -8.48 15.35
N LEU A 172 -15.85 -9.66 14.74
CA LEU A 172 -17.09 -10.40 14.55
C LEU A 172 -17.68 -10.83 15.90
N VAL A 173 -16.86 -11.43 16.77
CA VAL A 173 -17.32 -11.89 18.09
C VAL A 173 -17.72 -10.73 18.99
N ASN A 174 -16.97 -9.63 18.97
CA ASN A 174 -17.27 -8.44 19.78
C ASN A 174 -18.36 -7.54 19.16
N GLY A 175 -18.87 -7.87 17.97
CA GLY A 175 -19.92 -7.09 17.30
C GLY A 175 -19.46 -5.71 16.81
N THR A 176 -18.16 -5.57 16.53
CA THR A 176 -17.54 -4.32 16.04
C THR A 176 -17.13 -4.39 14.57
N ALA A 177 -17.40 -5.52 13.89
CA ALA A 177 -17.17 -5.67 12.46
C ALA A 177 -18.11 -4.74 11.66
N THR A 178 -17.54 -3.99 10.72
CA THR A 178 -18.24 -3.06 9.84
C THR A 178 -19.22 -3.83 8.96
N GLY A 179 -20.46 -3.37 8.90
CA GLY A 179 -21.54 -4.06 8.19
C GLY A 179 -22.31 -5.07 9.05
N TYR A 180 -21.84 -5.37 10.26
CA TYR A 180 -22.51 -6.28 11.21
C TYR A 180 -23.04 -5.48 12.40
N THR A 181 -24.33 -5.63 12.69
CA THR A 181 -24.99 -4.94 13.83
C THR A 181 -25.09 -5.81 15.08
N GLN A 182 -24.66 -7.07 15.01
CA GLN A 182 -24.71 -8.05 16.08
C GLN A 182 -23.41 -8.82 16.17
N ALA A 183 -23.08 -9.27 17.39
CA ALA A 183 -21.99 -10.21 17.64
C ALA A 183 -22.26 -11.56 16.97
N VAL A 184 -21.21 -12.17 16.43
CA VAL A 184 -21.22 -13.53 15.87
C VAL A 184 -20.54 -14.47 16.84
N ASP A 185 -21.30 -15.33 17.52
CA ASP A 185 -20.78 -16.20 18.60
C ASP A 185 -20.04 -17.45 18.10
N PHE A 186 -20.19 -17.80 16.82
CA PHE A 186 -19.63 -19.02 16.20
C PHE A 186 -20.11 -20.34 16.83
N SER A 187 -21.26 -20.38 17.48
CA SER A 187 -21.80 -21.61 18.07
C SER A 187 -21.90 -22.74 17.04
N GLY A 188 -21.32 -23.91 17.37
CA GLY A 188 -21.26 -25.08 16.49
C GLY A 188 -20.27 -24.97 15.32
N LYS A 189 -19.51 -23.88 15.19
CA LYS A 189 -18.52 -23.68 14.13
C LYS A 189 -17.10 -24.03 14.58
N PHE A 190 -16.27 -24.41 13.60
CA PHE A 190 -14.86 -24.72 13.78
C PHE A 190 -13.99 -23.64 13.15
N ILE A 191 -12.98 -23.17 13.87
CA ILE A 191 -11.99 -22.17 13.43
C ILE A 191 -10.60 -22.74 13.72
N ARG A 192 -9.65 -22.59 12.80
CA ARG A 192 -8.28 -23.11 12.94
C ARG A 192 -7.22 -22.09 12.50
N LEU A 193 -6.12 -22.00 13.25
CA LEU A 193 -4.92 -21.28 12.80
C LEU A 193 -4.16 -22.07 11.73
N GLU A 194 -3.73 -21.41 10.66
CA GLU A 194 -2.85 -22.01 9.65
C GLU A 194 -1.39 -21.59 9.82
N ASN A 195 -1.14 -20.40 10.39
CA ASN A 195 0.19 -19.85 10.63
C ASN A 195 0.34 -19.31 12.06
N ASP A 196 1.59 -19.04 12.45
CA ASP A 196 1.85 -18.23 13.63
C ASP A 196 1.34 -16.80 13.42
N ILE A 197 0.70 -16.25 14.45
CA ILE A 197 0.12 -14.91 14.43
C ILE A 197 0.98 -13.97 15.29
N ASP A 198 1.48 -12.90 14.69
CA ASP A 198 2.21 -11.85 15.39
C ASP A 198 1.32 -10.61 15.56
N LEU A 199 1.04 -10.23 16.81
CA LEU A 199 0.21 -9.08 17.17
C LEU A 199 1.02 -7.86 17.61
N THR A 200 2.30 -7.80 17.22
CA THR A 200 3.15 -6.61 17.44
C THR A 200 2.44 -5.32 16.99
N ASP A 201 2.61 -4.26 17.77
CA ASP A 201 2.04 -2.93 17.56
C ASP A 201 0.51 -2.85 17.57
N TYR A 202 -0.18 -3.92 17.99
CA TYR A 202 -1.61 -3.93 18.19
C TYR A 202 -1.98 -4.07 19.67
N ILE A 203 -2.76 -3.12 20.16
CA ILE A 203 -3.40 -3.21 21.47
C ILE A 203 -4.60 -4.15 21.34
N TRP A 204 -4.47 -5.34 21.91
CA TRP A 204 -5.43 -6.42 21.80
C TRP A 204 -6.65 -6.20 22.70
N THR A 205 -7.83 -6.23 22.07
CA THR A 205 -9.11 -6.38 22.77
C THR A 205 -9.44 -7.87 22.82
N PRO A 206 -9.70 -8.46 24.00
CA PRO A 206 -10.02 -9.87 24.10
C PRO A 206 -11.23 -10.28 23.25
N ILE A 207 -11.22 -11.51 22.73
CA ILE A 207 -12.36 -12.10 22.01
C ILE A 207 -13.42 -12.51 23.05
N GLY A 208 -14.56 -11.84 23.00
CA GLY A 208 -15.68 -12.01 23.92
C GLY A 208 -15.55 -11.17 25.18
N ILE A 209 -15.97 -9.91 25.07
CA ILE A 209 -15.82 -8.89 26.12
C ILE A 209 -17.00 -8.78 27.09
N ASN A 210 -18.13 -9.43 26.82
CA ASN A 210 -19.30 -9.49 27.68
C ASN A 210 -20.23 -10.67 27.32
N ASP A 211 -21.28 -10.91 28.10
CA ASP A 211 -22.21 -12.03 27.92
C ASP A 211 -22.93 -12.04 26.55
N SER A 212 -23.12 -10.87 25.96
CA SER A 212 -23.74 -10.70 24.63
C SER A 212 -22.75 -10.87 23.47
N SER A 213 -21.46 -11.00 23.75
CA SER A 213 -20.38 -11.13 22.76
C SER A 213 -19.48 -12.35 23.01
N LYS A 214 -19.91 -13.34 23.79
CA LYS A 214 -19.11 -14.53 24.08
C LYS A 214 -18.71 -15.33 22.83
N PHE A 215 -17.55 -15.98 22.88
CA PHE A 215 -17.14 -16.95 21.88
C PHE A 215 -17.67 -18.36 22.22
N ALA A 216 -18.47 -18.95 21.33
CA ALA A 216 -19.12 -20.25 21.51
C ALA A 216 -18.67 -21.32 20.49
N GLY A 217 -17.69 -21.01 19.64
CA GLY A 217 -17.14 -21.95 18.65
C GLY A 217 -16.07 -22.90 19.18
N THR A 218 -15.51 -23.70 18.27
CA THR A 218 -14.30 -24.51 18.52
C THR A 218 -13.10 -23.85 17.84
N PHE A 219 -12.18 -23.30 18.63
CA PHE A 219 -10.92 -22.73 18.16
C PHE A 219 -9.78 -23.75 18.33
N ASP A 220 -9.14 -24.10 17.23
CA ASP A 220 -7.99 -25.00 17.17
C ASP A 220 -6.72 -24.21 16.83
N GLY A 221 -5.82 -24.07 17.80
CA GLY A 221 -4.53 -23.39 17.60
C GLY A 221 -3.60 -24.13 16.65
N ASN A 222 -3.87 -25.40 16.32
CA ASN A 222 -3.11 -26.20 15.33
C ASN A 222 -1.59 -26.22 15.61
N ASN A 223 -1.21 -26.16 16.89
CA ASN A 223 0.17 -26.03 17.36
C ASN A 223 0.91 -24.78 16.83
N LYS A 224 0.16 -23.74 16.44
CA LYS A 224 0.66 -22.42 16.08
C LYS A 224 0.65 -21.52 17.30
N THR A 225 1.40 -20.44 17.21
CA THR A 225 1.55 -19.46 18.29
C THR A 225 0.82 -18.17 17.96
N ILE A 226 0.28 -17.52 19.00
CA ILE A 226 -0.13 -16.13 18.97
C ILE A 226 0.84 -15.39 19.89
N LYS A 227 1.63 -14.48 19.35
CA LYS A 227 2.75 -13.83 20.06
C LYS A 227 2.63 -12.32 20.05
N ASN A 228 3.40 -11.69 20.94
CA ASN A 228 3.53 -10.23 21.07
C ASN A 228 2.20 -9.51 21.38
N VAL A 229 1.32 -10.18 22.14
CA VAL A 229 0.02 -9.62 22.55
C VAL A 229 0.23 -8.51 23.59
N THR A 230 -0.20 -7.30 23.26
CA THR A 230 -0.18 -6.15 24.17
C THR A 230 -1.60 -5.79 24.58
N PHE A 231 -1.85 -5.54 25.87
CA PHE A 231 -3.17 -5.15 26.38
C PHE A 231 -3.16 -3.68 26.80
N ASP A 232 -4.31 -3.00 26.70
CA ASP A 232 -4.47 -1.58 27.10
C ASP A 232 -4.32 -1.35 28.63
N GLY A 233 -4.31 -2.43 29.41
CA GLY A 233 -4.26 -2.40 30.87
C GLY A 233 -5.60 -2.09 31.54
N ILE A 234 -6.61 -1.63 30.78
CA ILE A 234 -7.92 -1.16 31.25
C ILE A 234 -8.93 -2.32 31.31
N SER A 235 -8.84 -3.28 30.38
CA SER A 235 -9.72 -4.45 30.39
C SER A 235 -9.49 -5.33 31.63
N GLU A 236 -10.58 -5.82 32.25
CA GLU A 236 -10.54 -6.83 33.31
C GLU A 236 -10.02 -8.18 32.77
N PHE A 237 -10.12 -8.40 31.46
CA PHE A 237 -9.63 -9.59 30.77
C PHE A 237 -8.17 -9.38 30.33
N LYS A 238 -7.26 -10.27 30.77
CA LYS A 238 -5.82 -10.24 30.44
C LYS A 238 -5.38 -11.37 29.50
N GLY A 239 -6.34 -12.00 28.82
CA GLY A 239 -6.10 -13.11 27.88
C GLY A 239 -6.54 -12.77 26.46
N VAL A 240 -6.08 -13.57 25.49
CA VAL A 240 -6.49 -13.43 24.09
C VAL A 240 -8.01 -13.58 23.92
N PHE A 241 -8.61 -14.47 24.70
CA PHE A 241 -10.05 -14.65 24.83
C PHE A 241 -10.52 -14.16 26.22
N GLY A 242 -11.70 -13.55 26.26
CA GLY A 242 -12.40 -13.16 27.49
C GLY A 242 -13.40 -14.23 27.91
N ILE A 243 -14.66 -14.09 27.52
CA ILE A 243 -15.74 -15.03 27.82
C ILE A 243 -15.86 -16.08 26.72
N VAL A 244 -15.69 -17.34 27.13
CA VAL A 244 -15.73 -18.51 26.24
C VAL A 244 -16.82 -19.47 26.73
N CYS A 245 -17.77 -19.79 25.85
CA CYS A 245 -18.77 -20.85 26.01
C CYS A 245 -18.61 -21.97 24.97
N GLY A 246 -17.42 -22.04 24.35
CA GLY A 246 -17.05 -23.05 23.37
C GLY A 246 -15.82 -23.85 23.80
N THR A 247 -15.00 -24.24 22.83
CA THR A 247 -13.75 -24.98 23.06
C THR A 247 -12.55 -24.22 22.49
N ILE A 248 -11.47 -24.12 23.25
CA ILE A 248 -10.16 -23.66 22.79
C ILE A 248 -9.16 -24.78 23.07
N LYS A 249 -8.35 -25.15 22.09
CA LYS A 249 -7.37 -26.25 22.20
C LYS A 249 -6.10 -25.98 21.38
N ASN A 250 -5.05 -26.71 21.76
CA ASN A 250 -3.71 -26.76 21.16
C ASN A 250 -2.94 -25.45 21.27
#